data_AF-A0A7J6V877-F1
#
_entry.id   AF-A0A7J6V877-F1
#
_cell.length_a   1.000
_cell.length_b   1.000
_cell.length_c   1.000
_cell.angle_alpha   90.00
_cell.angle_beta   90.00
_cell.angle_gamma   90.00
#
_symmetry.space_group_name_H-M   'P 1'
#
loop_
_entity.id
_entity.type
_entity.pdbx_description
1 polymer ?
#
loop_
_entity_poly.entity_id
_entity_poly.type
_entity_poly.pdbx_seq_one_letter_code
_entity_poly.pdbx_strand_id
1 'polypeptide(L)'
;MEGTSSHEISQEEEVVRSINDSIKTMFDNVPPLLSEYSIYRVQERLRKVNEEAYTPMVVSIGPYHHGKEKYKTMEYQKLRYLYSCLLRDNLVALHECVKLVLGLERSAREFYAETISYTKKEFVKMMLVDGFFIVELIRQYYYPDLRNEFDPIFKNHWIFNAVYRDMLLLENQLPFSVHEGLYTLINDSAAERFRTDRSFLE
;
A
#
# COMPACT_ATOMS: atom_id res chain seq x y z
N MET A 1 6.20 -45.77 50.71
CA MET A 1 6.53 -46.26 49.35
C MET A 1 6.28 -45.10 48.41
N GLU A 2 7.27 -44.23 48.23
CA GLU A 2 7.21 -43.14 47.25
C GLU A 2 8.52 -43.24 46.46
N GLY A 3 8.47 -44.08 45.43
CA GLY A 3 9.48 -44.13 44.39
C GLY A 3 8.83 -43.61 43.12
N THR A 4 8.68 -42.29 43.02
CA THR A 4 8.45 -41.66 41.71
C THR A 4 9.60 -42.08 40.81
N SER A 5 9.25 -42.77 39.72
CA SER A 5 10.20 -43.42 38.84
C SER A 5 11.13 -42.36 38.25
N SER A 6 12.45 -42.55 38.35
CA SER A 6 13.45 -41.70 37.68
C SER A 6 13.21 -41.55 36.18
N HIS A 7 12.45 -42.47 35.59
CA HIS A 7 12.03 -42.42 34.20
C HIS A 7 10.91 -41.40 33.94
N GLU A 8 9.97 -41.23 34.87
CA GLU A 8 8.91 -40.20 34.77
C GLU A 8 9.48 -38.79 34.92
N ILE A 9 10.42 -38.61 35.86
CA ILE A 9 11.12 -37.34 36.08
C ILE A 9 11.93 -36.95 34.83
N SER A 10 12.59 -37.92 34.19
CA SER A 10 13.34 -37.71 32.94
C SER A 10 12.43 -37.30 31.77
N GLN A 11 11.20 -37.79 31.74
CA GLN A 11 10.25 -37.53 30.66
C GLN A 11 9.61 -36.16 30.81
N GLU A 12 9.33 -35.74 32.04
CA GLU A 12 8.89 -34.37 32.35
C GLU A 12 9.96 -33.32 32.01
N GLU A 13 11.24 -33.58 32.31
CA GLU A 13 12.33 -32.67 31.96
C GLU A 13 12.50 -32.48 30.45
N GLU A 14 12.26 -33.52 29.66
CA GLU A 14 12.30 -33.45 28.19
C GLU A 14 11.16 -32.58 27.64
N VAL A 15 9.95 -32.72 28.19
CA VAL A 15 8.80 -31.89 27.84
C VAL A 15 9.07 -30.42 28.20
N VAL A 16 9.62 -30.15 29.38
CA VAL A 16 9.99 -28.78 29.79
C VAL A 16 11.03 -28.17 28.85
N ARG A 17 12.04 -28.95 28.43
CA ARG A 17 13.07 -28.47 27.49
C ARG A 17 12.45 -28.16 26.12
N SER A 18 11.60 -29.04 25.60
CA SER A 18 10.89 -28.85 24.34
C SER A 18 10.01 -27.59 24.35
N ILE A 19 9.26 -27.37 25.43
CA ILE A 19 8.42 -26.18 25.61
C ILE A 19 9.30 -24.92 25.63
N ASN A 20 10.41 -24.93 26.37
CA ASN A 20 11.33 -23.79 26.44
C ASN A 20 11.94 -23.43 25.08
N ASP A 21 12.35 -24.42 24.30
CA ASP A 21 12.92 -24.19 22.97
C ASP A 21 11.87 -23.68 21.99
N SER A 22 10.62 -24.17 22.10
CA SER A 22 9.48 -23.65 21.33
C SER A 22 9.19 -22.19 21.69
N ILE A 23 9.14 -21.84 22.98
CA ILE A 23 8.89 -20.48 23.46
C ILE A 23 10.02 -19.52 23.03
N LYS A 24 11.29 -19.94 23.12
CA LYS A 24 12.42 -19.14 22.61
C LYS A 24 12.28 -18.87 21.12
N THR A 25 11.94 -19.90 20.35
CA THR A 25 11.68 -19.76 18.92
C THR A 25 10.52 -18.79 18.68
N MET A 26 9.46 -18.83 19.49
CA MET A 26 8.37 -17.85 19.40
C MET A 26 8.86 -16.43 19.67
N PHE A 27 9.64 -16.20 20.73
CA PHE A 27 10.20 -14.88 21.05
C PHE A 27 11.11 -14.33 19.96
N ASP A 28 11.97 -15.16 19.36
CA ASP A 28 12.85 -14.75 18.26
C ASP A 28 12.05 -14.33 17.01
N ASN A 29 10.81 -14.81 16.88
CA ASN A 29 9.89 -14.46 15.80
C ASN A 29 8.92 -13.33 16.16
N VAL A 30 8.89 -12.85 17.41
CA VAL A 30 8.09 -11.69 17.79
C VAL A 30 8.77 -10.44 17.19
N PRO A 31 8.10 -9.69 16.30
CA PRO A 31 8.65 -8.45 15.80
C PRO A 31 8.94 -7.51 16.97
N PRO A 32 10.07 -6.77 16.97
CA PRO A 32 10.29 -5.72 17.95
C PRO A 32 9.09 -4.76 17.96
N LEU A 33 8.72 -4.24 19.13
CA LEU A 33 7.71 -3.18 19.25
C LEU A 33 8.19 -1.96 18.45
N LEU A 34 7.81 -1.89 17.17
CA LEU A 34 8.05 -0.74 16.32
C LEU A 34 7.10 0.37 16.78
N SER A 35 7.66 1.50 17.19
CA SER A 35 6.88 2.70 17.53
C SER A 35 6.33 3.45 16.30
N GLU A 36 6.31 2.82 15.12
CA GLU A 36 6.10 3.51 13.83
C GLU A 36 4.97 2.90 12.96
N TYR A 37 4.22 1.91 13.45
CA TYR A 37 3.00 1.51 12.76
C TYR A 37 2.02 2.69 12.70
N SER A 38 1.51 3.01 11.53
CA SER A 38 0.57 4.12 11.32
C SER A 38 -0.63 3.74 10.45
N ILE A 39 -0.60 2.57 9.82
CA ILE A 39 -1.71 2.00 9.05
C ILE A 39 -2.20 0.75 9.78
N TYR A 40 -3.42 0.84 10.31
CA TYR A 40 -4.04 -0.21 11.11
C TYR A 40 -5.32 -0.71 10.44
N ARG A 41 -5.63 -1.99 10.63
CA ARG A 41 -7.02 -2.43 10.50
C ARG A 41 -7.85 -1.91 11.66
N VAL A 42 -9.05 -1.46 11.36
CA VAL A 42 -10.08 -1.09 12.32
C VAL A 42 -10.39 -2.32 13.15
N GLN A 43 -10.40 -2.11 14.46
CA GLN A 43 -10.65 -3.18 15.42
C GLN A 43 -11.98 -3.86 15.15
N GLU A 44 -11.99 -5.18 15.27
CA GLU A 44 -13.14 -6.04 14.99
C GLU A 44 -14.42 -5.60 15.74
N ARG A 45 -14.27 -5.06 16.96
CA ARG A 45 -15.40 -4.53 17.74
C ARG A 45 -16.10 -3.36 17.05
N LEU A 46 -15.34 -2.44 16.45
CA LEU A 46 -15.90 -1.30 15.71
C LEU A 46 -16.48 -1.77 14.37
N ARG A 47 -15.77 -2.67 13.69
CA ARG A 47 -16.22 -3.26 12.42
C ARG A 47 -17.57 -3.99 12.55
N LYS A 48 -17.81 -4.68 13.67
CA LYS A 48 -19.11 -5.32 13.96
C LYS A 48 -20.28 -4.37 14.11
N VAL A 49 -20.05 -3.10 14.46
CA VAL A 49 -21.11 -2.09 14.57
C VAL A 49 -21.55 -1.64 13.18
N ASN A 50 -20.60 -1.43 12.26
CA ASN A 50 -20.88 -1.08 10.88
C ASN A 50 -19.70 -1.46 9.99
N GLU A 51 -19.79 -2.62 9.32
CA GLU A 51 -18.70 -3.11 8.47
C GLU A 51 -18.50 -2.25 7.21
N GLU A 52 -19.60 -1.74 6.65
CA GLU A 52 -19.58 -0.92 5.44
C GLU A 52 -18.84 0.40 5.66
N ALA A 53 -18.93 0.97 6.86
CA ALA A 53 -18.23 2.20 7.23
C ALA A 53 -16.70 2.11 7.09
N TYR A 54 -16.13 0.90 7.18
CA TYR A 54 -14.68 0.65 7.15
C TYR A 54 -14.24 -0.16 5.94
N THR A 55 -15.16 -0.44 5.03
CA THR A 55 -14.89 -1.23 3.83
C THR A 55 -14.94 -0.31 2.61
N PRO A 56 -13.94 -0.33 1.72
CA PRO A 56 -13.98 0.46 0.50
C PRO A 56 -15.18 0.07 -0.37
N MET A 57 -15.81 1.08 -0.96
CA MET A 57 -16.98 0.95 -1.82
C MET A 57 -16.59 0.55 -3.23
N VAL A 58 -15.64 1.26 -3.84
CA VAL A 58 -15.31 1.17 -5.26
C VAL A 58 -13.82 0.95 -5.53
N VAL A 59 -12.93 1.50 -4.70
CA VAL A 59 -11.48 1.45 -4.94
C VAL A 59 -10.71 0.97 -3.72
N SER A 60 -9.98 -0.12 -3.89
CA SER A 60 -8.97 -0.54 -2.92
C SER A 60 -7.70 0.29 -3.11
N ILE A 61 -7.02 0.66 -2.04
CA ILE A 61 -5.70 1.29 -2.05
C ILE A 61 -4.89 0.59 -0.96
N GLY A 62 -3.71 0.10 -1.32
CA GLY A 62 -2.88 -0.64 -0.38
C GLY A 62 -3.33 -2.10 -0.18
N PRO A 63 -2.61 -2.84 0.66
CA PRO A 63 -2.65 -4.29 0.67
C PRO A 63 -3.89 -4.91 1.35
N TYR A 64 -4.58 -4.20 2.25
CA TYR A 64 -5.63 -4.80 3.08
C TYR A 64 -6.91 -5.19 2.32
N HIS A 65 -7.17 -4.52 1.20
CA HIS A 65 -8.36 -4.74 0.39
C HIS A 65 -8.05 -5.13 -1.06
N HIS A 66 -6.75 -5.17 -1.42
CA HIS A 66 -6.30 -5.43 -2.79
C HIS A 66 -6.62 -6.86 -3.26
N GLY A 67 -6.85 -7.01 -4.56
CA GLY A 67 -7.12 -8.30 -5.20
C GLY A 67 -8.55 -8.84 -5.04
N LYS A 68 -9.44 -8.13 -4.32
CA LYS A 68 -10.85 -8.53 -4.22
C LYS A 68 -11.59 -8.25 -5.53
N GLU A 69 -12.37 -9.22 -6.02
CA GLU A 69 -13.06 -9.15 -7.33
C GLU A 69 -13.94 -7.90 -7.47
N LYS A 70 -14.57 -7.43 -6.38
CA LYS A 70 -15.41 -6.23 -6.40
C LYS A 70 -14.70 -4.94 -6.81
N TYR A 71 -13.37 -4.87 -6.72
CA TYR A 71 -12.60 -3.66 -7.07
C TYR A 71 -11.94 -3.74 -8.45
N LYS A 72 -12.09 -4.87 -9.16
CA LYS A 72 -11.39 -5.13 -10.42
C LYS A 72 -11.63 -4.08 -11.50
N THR A 73 -12.84 -3.53 -11.57
CA THR A 73 -13.15 -2.42 -12.49
C THR A 73 -12.28 -1.20 -12.20
N MET A 74 -12.07 -0.85 -10.93
CA MET A 74 -11.19 0.26 -10.56
C MET A 74 -9.71 -0.07 -10.72
N GLU A 75 -9.29 -1.33 -10.59
CA GLU A 75 -7.91 -1.71 -10.94
C GLU A 75 -7.57 -1.36 -12.40
N TYR A 76 -8.51 -1.55 -13.34
CA TYR A 76 -8.32 -1.10 -14.72
C TYR A 76 -8.26 0.43 -14.83
N GLN A 77 -9.06 1.15 -14.04
CA GLN A 77 -9.06 2.61 -14.06
C GLN A 77 -7.75 3.18 -13.51
N LYS A 78 -7.19 2.62 -12.44
CA LYS A 78 -5.85 2.99 -11.93
C LYS A 78 -4.76 2.79 -12.98
N LEU A 79 -4.80 1.69 -13.73
CA LEU A 79 -3.85 1.45 -14.82
C LEU A 79 -4.00 2.47 -15.95
N ARG A 80 -5.21 2.94 -16.25
CA ARG A 80 -5.44 4.03 -17.20
C ARG A 80 -4.84 5.35 -16.71
N TYR A 81 -4.91 5.64 -15.41
CA TYR A 81 -4.30 6.82 -14.81
C TYR A 81 -2.78 6.77 -14.92
N LEU A 82 -2.17 5.64 -14.54
CA LEU A 82 -0.74 5.41 -14.71
C LEU A 82 -0.33 5.58 -16.17
N TYR A 83 -1.03 4.92 -17.11
CA TYR A 83 -0.71 4.98 -18.53
C TYR A 83 -0.85 6.40 -19.09
N SER A 84 -1.94 7.10 -18.78
CA SER A 84 -2.17 8.49 -19.21
C SER A 84 -1.08 9.43 -18.69
N CYS A 85 -0.65 9.27 -17.44
CA CYS A 85 0.44 10.05 -16.87
C CYS A 85 1.76 9.76 -17.59
N LEU A 86 2.12 8.50 -17.80
CA LEU A 86 3.37 8.11 -18.46
C LEU A 86 3.43 8.54 -19.94
N LEU A 87 2.30 8.57 -20.64
CA LEU A 87 2.25 9.07 -22.02
C LEU A 87 2.56 10.57 -22.09
N ARG A 88 2.08 11.36 -21.13
CA ARG A 88 2.36 12.80 -21.06
C ARG A 88 3.78 13.07 -20.53
N ASP A 89 4.19 12.30 -19.52
CA ASP A 89 5.37 12.55 -18.69
C ASP A 89 6.57 11.61 -19.03
N ASN A 90 6.53 10.90 -20.16
CA ASN A 90 7.55 9.97 -20.73
C ASN A 90 7.77 8.64 -19.95
N LEU A 91 8.01 7.55 -20.68
CA LEU A 91 8.24 6.19 -20.16
C LEU A 91 9.53 6.07 -19.33
N VAL A 92 10.54 6.92 -19.54
CA VAL A 92 11.76 6.93 -18.70
C VAL A 92 11.39 7.17 -17.23
N ALA A 93 10.33 7.95 -16.96
CA ALA A 93 9.83 8.17 -15.62
C ALA A 93 9.32 6.88 -14.97
N LEU A 94 8.76 5.92 -15.72
CA LEU A 94 8.26 4.66 -15.14
C LEU A 94 9.39 3.86 -14.50
N HIS A 95 10.54 3.77 -15.17
CA HIS A 95 11.70 3.03 -14.65
C HIS A 95 12.20 3.64 -13.33
N GLU A 96 12.31 4.97 -13.27
CA GLU A 96 12.72 5.67 -12.06
C GLU A 96 11.64 5.58 -10.96
N CYS A 97 10.36 5.59 -11.31
CA CYS A 97 9.27 5.37 -10.35
C CYS A 97 9.33 3.95 -9.76
N VAL A 98 9.59 2.94 -10.59
CA VAL A 98 9.76 1.55 -10.11
C VAL A 98 10.93 1.46 -9.15
N LYS A 99 12.08 2.07 -9.47
CA LYS A 99 13.25 2.11 -8.57
C LYS A 99 12.93 2.81 -7.25
N LEU A 100 12.26 3.97 -7.31
CA LEU A 100 11.86 4.74 -6.13
C LEU A 100 10.98 3.90 -5.20
N VAL A 101 9.90 3.32 -5.74
CA VAL A 101 8.97 2.50 -4.95
C VAL A 101 9.64 1.22 -4.45
N LEU A 102 10.56 0.62 -5.23
CA LEU A 102 11.36 -0.51 -4.81
C LEU A 102 12.28 -0.16 -3.62
N GLY A 103 12.83 1.06 -3.59
CA GLY A 103 13.64 1.56 -2.48
C GLY A 103 12.85 1.79 -1.19
N LEU A 104 11.57 2.18 -1.31
CA LEU A 104 10.65 2.38 -0.18
C LEU A 104 10.02 1.09 0.33
N GLU A 105 10.25 -0.04 -0.34
CA GLU A 105 9.49 -1.28 -0.11
C GLU A 105 9.56 -1.80 1.33
N ARG A 106 10.76 -1.79 1.91
CA ARG A 106 10.99 -2.29 3.26
C ARG A 106 10.34 -1.40 4.31
N SER A 107 10.64 -0.10 4.26
CA SER A 107 10.07 0.87 5.20
C SER A 107 8.55 0.95 5.04
N ALA A 108 8.02 0.86 3.81
CA ALA A 108 6.58 0.86 3.58
C ALA A 108 5.86 -0.30 4.27
N ARG A 109 6.50 -1.48 4.42
CA ARG A 109 5.91 -2.60 5.19
C ARG A 109 5.84 -2.30 6.68
N GLU A 110 6.83 -1.57 7.20
CA GLU A 110 6.92 -1.22 8.63
C GLU A 110 5.83 -0.24 9.07
N PHE A 111 5.12 0.41 8.13
CA PHE A 111 3.96 1.25 8.43
C PHE A 111 2.69 0.45 8.75
N TYR A 112 2.60 -0.81 8.31
CA TYR A 112 1.41 -1.64 8.51
C TYR A 112 1.51 -2.45 9.81
N ALA A 113 0.47 -2.37 10.64
CA ALA A 113 0.41 -3.11 11.90
C ALA A 113 0.31 -4.63 11.74
N GLU A 114 -0.07 -5.10 10.54
CA GLU A 114 -0.18 -6.52 10.20
C GLU A 114 0.87 -6.88 9.15
N THR A 115 1.37 -8.11 9.23
CA THR A 115 2.30 -8.64 8.23
C THR A 115 1.66 -8.68 6.85
N ILE A 116 2.29 -8.01 5.89
CA ILE A 116 1.85 -8.00 4.49
C ILE A 116 2.35 -9.25 3.76
N SER A 117 1.42 -10.09 3.29
CA SER A 117 1.72 -11.39 2.68
C SER A 117 2.20 -11.34 1.22
N TYR A 118 2.21 -10.17 0.59
CA TYR A 118 2.70 -10.00 -0.78
C TYR A 118 4.20 -10.24 -0.90
N THR A 119 4.63 -10.86 -2.00
CA THR A 119 6.05 -10.86 -2.39
C THR A 119 6.53 -9.43 -2.61
N LYS A 120 7.85 -9.21 -2.55
CA LYS A 120 8.46 -7.90 -2.82
C LYS A 120 7.97 -7.31 -4.15
N LYS A 121 7.95 -8.12 -5.21
CA LYS A 121 7.54 -7.71 -6.55
C LYS A 121 6.07 -7.29 -6.60
N GLU A 122 5.18 -8.07 -6.00
CA GLU A 122 3.74 -7.77 -5.99
C GLU A 122 3.44 -6.52 -5.18
N PHE A 123 4.10 -6.37 -4.02
CA PHE A 123 3.91 -5.21 -3.16
C PHE A 123 4.37 -3.92 -3.83
N VAL A 124 5.53 -3.92 -4.47
CA VAL A 124 6.03 -2.77 -5.26
C VAL A 124 5.07 -2.44 -6.41
N LYS A 125 4.59 -3.46 -7.14
CA LYS A 125 3.63 -3.24 -8.24
C LYS A 125 2.34 -2.60 -7.74
N MET A 126 1.80 -3.10 -6.63
CA MET A 126 0.59 -2.54 -6.01
C MET A 126 0.82 -1.09 -5.58
N MET A 127 1.89 -0.80 -4.82
CA MET A 127 2.20 0.56 -4.36
C MET A 127 2.41 1.53 -5.51
N LEU A 128 3.05 1.08 -6.60
CA LEU A 128 3.25 1.90 -7.78
C LEU A 128 1.92 2.29 -8.43
N VAL A 129 1.03 1.32 -8.69
CA VAL A 129 -0.26 1.56 -9.35
C VAL A 129 -1.19 2.40 -8.48
N ASP A 130 -1.30 2.05 -7.20
CA ASP A 130 -2.18 2.72 -6.24
C ASP A 130 -1.66 4.13 -5.90
N GLY A 131 -0.34 4.26 -5.73
CA GLY A 131 0.32 5.53 -5.48
C GLY A 131 0.16 6.51 -6.63
N PHE A 132 0.37 6.03 -7.87
CA PHE A 132 0.15 6.85 -9.07
C PHE A 132 -1.31 7.25 -9.23
N PHE A 133 -2.24 6.34 -8.99
CA PHE A 133 -3.66 6.64 -9.09
C PHE A 133 -4.03 7.83 -8.20
N ILE A 134 -3.61 7.84 -6.95
CA ILE A 134 -3.90 8.94 -6.01
C ILE A 134 -3.25 10.25 -6.49
N VAL A 135 -1.96 10.23 -6.82
CA VAL A 135 -1.23 11.43 -7.27
C VAL A 135 -1.87 12.02 -8.52
N GLU A 136 -2.17 11.18 -9.50
CA GLU A 136 -2.75 11.59 -10.78
C GLU A 136 -4.20 12.04 -10.64
N LEU A 137 -4.99 11.42 -9.77
CA LEU A 137 -6.36 11.87 -9.46
C LEU A 137 -6.36 13.27 -8.85
N ILE A 138 -5.43 13.55 -7.92
CA ILE A 138 -5.27 14.87 -7.33
C ILE A 138 -4.85 15.89 -8.40
N ARG A 139 -3.88 15.56 -9.27
CA ARG A 139 -3.48 16.42 -10.39
C ARG A 139 -4.67 16.73 -11.30
N GLN A 140 -5.45 15.73 -11.71
CA GLN A 140 -6.62 15.93 -12.55
C GLN A 140 -7.74 16.71 -11.86
N TYR A 141 -7.86 16.62 -10.53
CA TYR A 141 -8.79 17.45 -9.77
C TYR A 141 -8.44 18.94 -9.88
N TYR A 142 -7.18 19.30 -9.66
CA TYR A 142 -6.71 20.70 -9.71
C TYR A 142 -6.48 21.23 -11.13
N TYR A 143 -6.15 20.36 -12.09
CA TYR A 143 -5.88 20.71 -13.48
C TYR A 143 -6.85 19.96 -14.41
N PRO A 144 -8.05 20.52 -14.68
CA PRO A 144 -9.05 19.87 -15.52
C PRO A 144 -8.57 19.51 -16.93
N ASP A 145 -7.58 20.22 -17.47
CA ASP A 145 -6.99 19.95 -18.79
C ASP A 145 -6.26 18.59 -18.87
N LEU A 146 -5.92 17.98 -17.72
CA LEU A 146 -5.33 16.65 -17.66
C LEU A 146 -6.38 15.53 -17.75
N ARG A 147 -7.67 15.85 -17.60
CA ARG A 147 -8.75 14.86 -17.52
C ARG A 147 -9.01 14.24 -18.89
N ASN A 148 -9.29 12.94 -18.88
CA ASN A 148 -9.87 12.29 -20.04
C ASN A 148 -11.37 12.64 -20.13
N GLU A 149 -11.86 13.02 -21.31
CA GLU A 149 -13.27 13.34 -21.51
C GLU A 149 -14.21 12.19 -21.12
N PHE A 150 -13.78 10.94 -21.20
CA PHE A 150 -14.59 9.76 -20.87
C PHE A 150 -14.27 9.18 -19.49
N ASP A 151 -13.61 9.94 -18.60
CA ASP A 151 -13.30 9.44 -17.26
C ASP A 151 -14.57 9.28 -16.40
N PRO A 152 -14.95 8.05 -16.01
CA PRO A 152 -16.12 7.81 -15.17
C PRO A 152 -16.03 8.48 -13.80
N ILE A 153 -14.82 8.67 -13.25
CA ILE A 153 -14.63 9.28 -11.93
C ILE A 153 -15.06 10.75 -11.97
N PHE A 154 -14.65 11.51 -12.99
CA PHE A 154 -15.02 12.92 -13.11
C PHE A 154 -16.36 13.17 -13.81
N LYS A 155 -16.90 12.18 -14.54
CA LYS A 155 -18.22 12.28 -15.18
C LYS A 155 -19.39 11.90 -14.28
N ASN A 156 -19.16 11.07 -13.27
CA ASN A 156 -20.22 10.63 -12.36
C ASN A 156 -19.91 11.10 -10.94
N HIS A 157 -20.70 12.07 -10.46
CA HIS A 157 -20.54 12.64 -9.12
C HIS A 157 -20.62 11.59 -8.00
N TRP A 158 -21.44 10.55 -8.16
CA TRP A 158 -21.51 9.46 -7.18
C TRP A 158 -20.21 8.65 -7.14
N ILE A 159 -19.63 8.33 -8.30
CA ILE A 159 -18.35 7.62 -8.37
C ILE A 159 -17.24 8.47 -7.75
N PHE A 160 -17.18 9.77 -8.07
CA PHE A 160 -16.23 10.70 -7.48
C PHE A 160 -16.29 10.67 -5.95
N ASN A 161 -17.49 10.82 -5.38
CA ASN A 161 -17.68 10.82 -3.93
C ASN A 161 -17.32 9.47 -3.30
N ALA A 162 -17.63 8.35 -3.97
CA ALA A 162 -17.25 7.03 -3.50
C ALA A 162 -15.73 6.84 -3.48
N VAL A 163 -15.02 7.27 -4.53
CA VAL A 163 -13.55 7.26 -4.59
C VAL A 163 -12.96 8.15 -3.50
N TYR A 164 -13.45 9.39 -3.37
CA TYR A 164 -12.98 10.33 -2.35
C TYR A 164 -13.15 9.76 -0.94
N ARG A 165 -14.30 9.16 -0.64
CA ARG A 165 -14.56 8.49 0.63
C ARG A 165 -13.61 7.33 0.87
N ASP A 166 -13.38 6.47 -0.14
CA ASP A 166 -12.48 5.34 -0.03
C ASP A 166 -11.02 5.77 0.20
N MET A 167 -10.59 6.92 -0.35
CA MET A 167 -9.27 7.51 -0.09
C MET A 167 -9.10 8.04 1.34
N LEU A 168 -10.17 8.18 2.12
CA LEU A 168 -10.11 8.64 3.52
C LEU A 168 -10.15 7.49 4.53
N LEU A 169 -10.38 6.25 4.08
CA LEU A 169 -10.45 5.10 4.97
C LEU A 169 -9.07 4.72 5.50
N LEU A 170 -8.96 4.53 6.81
CA LEU A 170 -7.72 4.13 7.48
C LEU A 170 -7.12 2.83 6.90
N GLU A 171 -7.96 1.84 6.62
CA GLU A 171 -7.53 0.53 6.09
C GLU A 171 -7.24 0.52 4.58
N ASN A 172 -7.31 1.68 3.93
CA ASN A 172 -7.26 1.81 2.49
C ASN A 172 -6.19 2.83 2.09
N GLN A 173 -5.01 2.72 2.69
CA GLN A 173 -3.92 3.70 2.55
C GLN A 173 -2.62 3.07 2.10
N LEU A 174 -1.77 3.91 1.52
CA LEU A 174 -0.34 3.68 1.40
C LEU A 174 0.41 4.63 2.34
N PRO A 175 1.67 4.32 2.71
CA PRO A 175 2.54 5.26 3.40
C PRO A 175 2.70 6.55 2.58
N PHE A 176 2.63 7.70 3.25
CA PHE A 176 2.69 9.02 2.59
C PHE A 176 3.97 9.21 1.76
N SER A 177 5.10 8.64 2.20
CA SER A 177 6.38 8.67 1.50
C SER A 177 6.31 8.11 0.07
N VAL A 178 5.40 7.17 -0.20
CA VAL A 178 5.17 6.65 -1.55
C VAL A 178 4.54 7.72 -2.44
N HIS A 179 3.51 8.42 -1.95
CA HIS A 179 2.85 9.50 -2.70
C HIS A 179 3.78 10.69 -2.93
N GLU A 180 4.51 11.10 -1.88
CA GLU A 180 5.47 12.19 -1.93
C GLU A 180 6.59 11.92 -2.95
N GLY A 181 7.18 10.73 -2.90
CA GLY A 181 8.26 10.35 -3.82
C GLY A 181 7.78 10.29 -5.28
N LEU A 182 6.60 9.73 -5.53
CA LEU A 182 6.02 9.69 -6.87
C LEU A 182 5.69 11.10 -7.39
N TYR A 183 5.04 11.93 -6.58
CA TYR A 183 4.70 13.31 -6.94
C TYR A 183 5.94 14.14 -7.27
N THR A 184 6.99 14.04 -6.45
CA THR A 184 8.27 14.74 -6.64
C THR A 184 8.89 14.33 -7.96
N LEU A 185 9.02 13.03 -8.22
CA LEU A 185 9.63 12.51 -9.44
C LEU A 185 8.86 12.93 -10.72
N ILE A 186 7.53 12.91 -10.68
CA ILE A 186 6.68 13.33 -11.80
C ILE A 186 6.89 14.82 -12.10
N ASN A 187 6.96 15.67 -11.07
CA ASN A 187 7.13 17.11 -11.26
C ASN A 187 8.55 17.52 -11.62
N ASP A 188 9.56 16.86 -11.07
CA ASP A 188 10.96 17.12 -11.44
C ASP A 188 11.22 16.76 -12.90
N SER A 189 10.66 15.63 -13.36
CA SER A 189 10.69 15.23 -14.77
C SER A 189 10.00 16.26 -15.69
N ALA A 190 8.99 16.95 -15.20
CA ALA A 190 8.33 18.04 -15.93
C ALA A 190 9.15 19.35 -15.89
N ALA A 191 9.77 19.66 -14.75
CA ALA A 191 10.57 20.86 -14.53
C ALA A 191 11.90 20.85 -15.32
N GLU A 192 12.55 19.70 -15.44
CA GLU A 192 13.75 19.55 -16.29
C GLU A 192 13.42 19.87 -17.75
N ARG A 193 12.25 19.49 -18.26
CA ARG A 193 11.83 19.79 -19.65
C ARG A 193 11.69 21.27 -19.93
N PHE A 194 11.10 22.05 -19.01
CA PHE A 194 11.00 23.50 -19.18
C PHE A 194 12.37 24.21 -19.23
N ARG A 195 13.42 23.56 -18.73
CA ARG A 195 14.80 24.03 -18.84
C ARG A 195 15.44 23.58 -20.16
N THR A 196 15.25 22.32 -20.56
CA THR A 196 15.83 21.80 -21.81
C THR A 196 15.20 22.42 -23.05
N ASP A 197 13.87 22.63 -23.10
CA ASP A 197 13.20 23.29 -24.25
C ASP A 197 13.62 24.76 -24.43
N ARG A 198 14.01 25.45 -23.35
CA ARG A 198 14.55 26.81 -23.43
C ARG A 198 15.98 26.84 -23.97
N SER A 199 16.79 25.82 -23.70
CA SER A 199 18.16 25.72 -24.22
C SER A 199 18.25 25.38 -25.72
N PHE A 200 17.14 25.02 -26.37
CA PHE A 200 17.06 24.85 -27.83
C PHE A 200 16.56 26.11 -28.57
N LEU A 201 16.20 27.16 -27.83
CA LEU A 201 15.71 28.44 -28.37
C LEU A 201 16.72 29.60 -28.17
N GLU A 202 17.91 29.30 -27.64
CA GLU A 202 19.09 30.18 -27.58
C GLU A 202 20.16 29.68 -28.56
#